data_AF-A0A9F2WIV4-F1
#
_entry.id   AF-A0A9F2WIV4-F1
#
_cell.length_a   1.000
_cell.length_b   1.000
_cell.length_c   1.000
_cell.angle_alpha   90.00
_cell.angle_beta   90.00
_cell.angle_gamma   90.00
#
_symmetry.space_group_name_H-M   'P 1'
#
loop_
_entity.id
_entity.type
_entity.pdbx_description
1 polymer ?
#
loop_
_entity_poly.entity_id
_entity_poly.type
_entity_poly.pdbx_seq_one_letter_code
_entity_poly.pdbx_strand_id
1 'polypeptide(L)'
;CFPNYHVLVPKFVFRLVHSGPGKGSPQSGVDLSFATRTGTQQGIESHLFKTETSRDLSLWTRSLVQGCHNAAELSMEVTTACTYRNQECRLTIHYDHGFSLTTEPQVGAFPKTIFQYPYEKLKSSSDDGIRILYLDFGGKEGEIQLDLHSCPKPIVFIIHSFLFAKITRLGLVA
;
A
#
# COMPACT_ATOMS: atom_id res chain seq x y z
N CYS A 1 4.51 -30.59 0.54
CA CYS A 1 4.31 -29.71 -0.61
C CYS A 1 4.26 -28.26 -0.13
N PHE A 2 5.35 -27.54 -0.39
CA PHE A 2 5.67 -26.12 -0.19
C PHE A 2 5.22 -25.40 1.10
N PRO A 3 6.16 -25.01 1.99
CA PRO A 3 5.86 -24.41 3.29
C PRO A 3 5.67 -22.89 3.21
N ASN A 4 4.62 -22.41 3.87
CA ASN A 4 4.61 -21.28 4.80
C ASN A 4 5.68 -20.18 4.61
N TYR A 5 5.39 -19.18 3.78
CA TYR A 5 5.93 -17.83 3.97
C TYR A 5 4.88 -16.96 4.64
N HIS A 6 4.84 -17.04 5.96
CA HIS A 6 4.25 -16.01 6.81
C HIS A 6 5.21 -14.81 6.84
N VAL A 7 5.15 -13.96 5.82
CA VAL A 7 5.56 -12.56 6.00
C VAL A 7 4.34 -11.85 6.56
N LEU A 8 4.36 -11.61 7.88
CA LEU A 8 3.42 -10.75 8.60
C LEU A 8 3.60 -9.30 8.11
N VAL A 9 3.19 -9.01 6.89
CA VAL A 9 2.75 -7.67 6.53
C VAL A 9 1.56 -7.40 7.46
N PRO A 10 1.52 -6.31 8.24
CA PRO A 10 0.34 -6.05 9.04
C PRO A 10 -0.85 -6.08 8.09
N LYS A 11 -1.80 -6.99 8.37
CA LYS A 11 -3.01 -7.31 7.60
C LYS A 11 -3.99 -6.12 7.49
N PHE A 12 -3.48 -4.90 7.58
CA PHE A 12 -4.24 -3.70 7.84
C PHE A 12 -3.62 -2.52 7.11
N VAL A 13 -3.71 -2.57 5.78
CA VAL A 13 -3.58 -1.35 5.00
C VAL A 13 -4.97 -0.72 4.94
N PHE A 14 -5.28 0.09 5.95
CA PHE A 14 -6.54 0.83 6.01
C PHE A 14 -6.39 2.18 5.32
N ARG A 15 -7.22 2.45 4.31
CA ARG A 15 -7.42 3.82 3.84
C ARG A 15 -8.74 4.34 4.41
N LEU A 16 -8.69 5.44 5.16
CA LEU A 16 -9.89 6.22 5.47
C LEU A 16 -10.38 6.86 4.17
N VAL A 17 -11.60 6.54 3.74
CA VAL A 17 -12.11 6.99 2.43
C VAL A 17 -13.07 8.16 2.56
N HIS A 18 -13.75 8.27 3.71
CA HIS A 18 -14.73 9.31 3.97
C HIS A 18 -14.82 9.59 5.47
N SER A 19 -14.98 10.86 5.80
CA SER A 19 -15.34 11.36 7.13
C SER A 19 -16.30 12.53 6.95
N GLY A 20 -17.58 12.37 7.28
CA GLY A 20 -18.58 13.43 7.14
C GLY A 20 -20.00 12.91 6.99
N PRO A 21 -21.00 13.81 6.89
CA PRO A 21 -22.40 13.43 6.66
C PRO A 21 -22.53 12.53 5.42
N GLY A 22 -23.36 11.49 5.50
CA GLY A 22 -23.68 10.66 4.32
C GLY A 22 -24.26 11.49 3.18
N LYS A 23 -24.00 11.09 1.92
CA LYS A 23 -24.64 11.72 0.75
C LYS A 23 -26.14 11.39 0.72
N GLY A 24 -26.97 12.34 1.16
CA GLY A 24 -28.44 12.27 1.14
C GLY A 24 -29.04 13.44 1.92
N SER A 25 -30.24 13.90 1.53
CA SER A 25 -30.94 15.07 2.08
C SER A 25 -31.01 15.09 3.62
N PRO A 26 -30.93 16.26 4.28
CA PRO A 26 -30.83 16.35 5.72
C PRO A 26 -32.18 16.01 6.37
N GLN A 27 -32.23 14.91 7.12
CA GLN A 27 -33.25 14.66 8.14
C GLN A 27 -32.55 14.50 9.49
N SER A 28 -33.26 14.87 10.56
CA SER A 28 -32.89 14.76 11.97
C SER A 28 -31.92 13.60 12.27
N GLY A 29 -30.68 13.93 12.63
CA GLY A 29 -29.63 12.99 12.99
C GLY A 29 -28.61 12.84 11.87
N VAL A 30 -27.57 13.69 11.87
CA VAL A 30 -26.44 13.54 10.93
C VAL A 30 -25.77 12.21 11.25
N ASP A 31 -25.94 11.20 10.39
CA ASP A 31 -25.25 9.91 10.49
C ASP A 31 -23.74 10.17 10.36
N LEU A 32 -23.06 10.34 11.51
CA LEU A 32 -21.61 10.49 11.58
C LEU A 32 -20.98 9.13 11.35
N SER A 33 -20.17 9.01 10.31
CA SER A 33 -19.57 7.74 9.94
C SER A 33 -18.20 7.91 9.31
N PHE A 34 -17.41 6.85 9.40
CA PHE A 34 -16.16 6.71 8.68
C PHE A 34 -16.12 5.36 7.97
N ALA A 35 -15.38 5.29 6.85
CA ALA A 35 -15.21 4.06 6.10
C ALA A 35 -13.73 3.66 6.02
N THR A 36 -13.45 2.38 6.23
CA THR A 36 -12.13 1.79 6.01
C THR A 36 -12.14 0.93 4.76
N ARG A 37 -11.00 0.89 4.06
CA ARG A 37 -10.72 -0.06 2.98
C ARG A 37 -9.53 -0.91 3.35
N THR A 38 -9.66 -2.23 3.24
CA THR A 38 -8.60 -3.19 3.57
C THR A 38 -8.25 -4.01 2.34
N GLY A 39 -6.97 -4.12 2.02
CA GLY A 39 -6.49 -5.06 1.01
C GLY A 39 -6.47 -6.48 1.54
N THR A 40 -7.11 -7.40 0.83
CA THR A 40 -7.13 -8.85 1.09
C THR A 40 -6.64 -9.60 -0.15
N GLN A 41 -6.38 -10.90 -0.02
CA GLN A 41 -6.01 -11.75 -1.16
C GLN A 41 -7.12 -11.82 -2.22
N GLN A 42 -8.36 -11.47 -1.86
CA GLN A 42 -9.53 -11.50 -2.73
C GLN A 42 -9.87 -10.11 -3.31
N GLY A 43 -9.12 -9.07 -2.96
CA GLY A 43 -9.34 -7.71 -3.46
C GLY A 43 -9.38 -6.67 -2.34
N ILE A 44 -10.28 -5.68 -2.45
CA ILE A 44 -10.46 -4.64 -1.43
C ILE A 44 -11.81 -4.84 -0.73
N GLU A 45 -11.77 -5.02 0.58
CA GLU A 45 -12.96 -4.98 1.43
C GLU A 45 -13.20 -3.56 1.94
N SER A 46 -14.46 -3.15 2.03
CA SER A 46 -14.85 -1.84 2.54
C SER A 46 -15.82 -1.99 3.71
N HIS A 47 -15.52 -1.34 4.83
CA HIS A 47 -16.38 -1.36 6.02
C HIS A 47 -16.78 0.07 6.38
N LEU A 48 -18.08 0.26 6.67
CA LEU A 48 -18.64 1.53 7.14
C LEU A 48 -18.94 1.42 8.63
N PHE A 49 -18.46 2.39 9.40
CA PHE A 49 -18.65 2.48 10.85
C PHE A 49 -19.41 3.75 11.18
N LYS A 50 -20.44 3.62 12.00
CA LYS A 50 -21.17 4.76 12.57
C LYS A 50 -20.56 5.17 13.90
N THR A 51 -20.63 6.45 14.21
CA THR A 51 -20.17 7.04 15.46
C THR A 51 -21.26 7.89 16.07
N GLU A 52 -21.39 7.86 17.39
CA GLU A 52 -22.47 8.55 18.11
C GLU A 52 -22.21 10.06 18.21
N THR A 53 -20.94 10.47 18.29
CA THR A 53 -20.57 11.88 18.44
C THR A 53 -19.48 12.31 17.46
N SER A 54 -19.40 13.63 17.20
CA SER A 54 -18.31 14.22 16.40
C SER A 54 -16.94 14.02 17.03
N ARG A 55 -16.89 13.94 18.38
CA ARG A 55 -15.68 13.62 19.12
C ARG A 55 -15.20 12.20 18.82
N ASP A 56 -16.10 11.22 18.83
CA ASP A 56 -15.76 9.83 18.55
C ASP A 56 -15.32 9.65 17.11
N LEU A 57 -16.03 10.26 16.16
CA LEU A 57 -15.60 10.29 14.75
C LEU A 57 -14.17 10.81 14.62
N SER A 58 -13.88 11.91 15.30
CA SER A 58 -12.55 12.54 15.27
C SER A 58 -11.47 11.68 15.95
N LEU A 59 -11.81 10.98 17.05
CA LEU A 59 -10.88 10.09 17.75
C LEU A 59 -10.57 8.85 16.91
N TRP A 60 -11.60 8.15 16.42
CA TRP A 60 -11.44 6.95 15.61
C TRP A 60 -10.63 7.21 14.33
N THR A 61 -10.96 8.27 13.60
CA THR A 61 -10.26 8.62 12.36
C THR A 61 -8.79 8.93 12.62
N ARG A 62 -8.47 9.74 13.64
CA ARG A 62 -7.08 10.02 14.04
C ARG A 62 -6.32 8.77 14.48
N SER A 63 -6.91 7.95 15.34
CA SER A 63 -6.28 6.73 15.84
C SER A 63 -5.99 5.74 14.71
N LEU A 64 -6.88 5.60 13.73
CA LEU A 64 -6.65 4.73 12.57
C LEU A 64 -5.52 5.25 11.69
N VAL A 65 -5.50 6.56 11.40
CA VAL A 65 -4.42 7.18 10.61
C VAL A 65 -3.07 7.04 11.31
N GLN A 66 -3.00 7.36 12.60
CA GLN A 66 -1.77 7.23 13.39
C GLN A 66 -1.32 5.77 13.51
N GLY A 67 -2.25 4.85 13.71
CA GLY A 67 -1.96 3.42 13.76
C GLY A 67 -1.36 2.90 12.46
N CYS A 68 -1.90 3.30 11.31
CA CYS A 68 -1.37 2.94 10.00
C CYS A 68 0.03 3.53 9.78
N HIS A 69 0.25 4.77 10.19
CA HIS A 69 1.56 5.41 10.14
C HIS A 69 2.61 4.63 10.96
N ASN A 70 2.31 4.36 12.23
CA ASN A 70 3.22 3.61 13.11
C ASN A 70 3.49 2.20 12.56
N ALA A 71 2.45 1.52 12.04
CA ALA A 71 2.60 0.20 11.44
C ALA A 71 3.48 0.22 10.18
N ALA A 72 3.40 1.27 9.36
CA ALA A 72 4.26 1.44 8.20
C ALA A 72 5.74 1.57 8.59
N GLU A 73 6.04 2.37 9.61
CA GLU A 73 7.42 2.52 10.11
C GLU A 73 7.96 1.20 10.69
N LEU A 74 7.12 0.44 11.40
CA LEU A 74 7.50 -0.87 11.95
C LEU A 74 7.69 -1.95 10.89
N SER A 75 6.95 -1.87 9.78
CA SER A 75 6.97 -2.91 8.74
C SER A 75 8.32 -2.98 8.02
N MET A 76 9.09 -1.88 8.02
CA MET A 76 10.42 -1.69 7.39
C MET A 76 10.51 -2.01 5.90
N GLU A 77 10.03 -3.15 5.43
CA GLU A 77 9.93 -3.52 4.03
C GLU A 77 8.80 -4.50 3.76
N VAL A 78 8.29 -4.48 2.53
CA VAL A 78 7.36 -5.48 2.02
C VAL A 78 7.96 -6.09 0.76
N THR A 79 7.87 -7.41 0.65
CA THR A 79 8.40 -8.15 -0.49
C THR A 79 7.31 -9.00 -1.13
N THR A 80 7.25 -9.01 -2.46
CA THR A 80 6.33 -9.84 -3.25
C THR A 80 7.04 -10.47 -4.44
N ALA A 81 6.65 -11.71 -4.79
CA ALA A 81 7.04 -12.33 -6.04
C ALA A 81 6.32 -11.63 -7.21
N CYS A 82 6.97 -11.57 -8.36
CA CYS A 82 6.40 -11.02 -9.59
C CYS A 82 7.18 -11.46 -10.83
N THR A 83 6.57 -11.38 -12.01
CA THR A 83 7.27 -11.52 -13.29
C THR A 83 7.56 -10.15 -13.91
N TYR A 84 8.80 -9.94 -14.34
CA TYR A 84 9.22 -8.78 -15.13
C TYR A 84 9.89 -9.24 -16.42
N ARG A 85 9.37 -8.82 -17.58
CA ARG A 85 9.91 -9.20 -18.91
C ARG A 85 10.15 -10.71 -19.07
N ASN A 86 9.17 -11.53 -18.67
CA ASN A 86 9.20 -13.00 -18.67
C ASN A 86 10.27 -13.63 -17.75
N GLN A 87 10.72 -12.89 -16.74
CA GLN A 87 11.65 -13.38 -15.72
C GLN A 87 11.02 -13.31 -14.33
N GLU A 88 11.13 -14.40 -13.57
CA GLU A 88 10.70 -14.45 -12.17
C GLU A 88 11.63 -13.60 -11.28
N CYS A 89 11.00 -12.70 -10.55
CA CYS A 89 11.64 -11.65 -9.77
C CYS A 89 10.96 -11.47 -8.42
N ARG A 90 11.64 -10.72 -7.56
CA ARG A 90 11.19 -10.31 -6.25
C ARG A 90 11.22 -8.79 -6.17
N LEU A 91 10.04 -8.19 -6.02
CA LEU A 91 9.89 -6.77 -5.74
C LEU A 91 9.97 -6.57 -4.22
N THR A 92 10.87 -5.69 -3.80
CA THR A 92 10.97 -5.24 -2.41
C THR A 92 10.73 -3.74 -2.34
N ILE A 93 9.79 -3.33 -1.50
CA ILE A 93 9.44 -1.94 -1.19
C ILE A 93 9.89 -1.70 0.25
N HIS A 94 11.04 -1.09 0.41
CA HIS A 94 11.61 -0.73 1.70
C HIS A 94 11.12 0.67 2.10
N TYR A 95 10.83 0.86 3.39
CA TYR A 95 10.39 2.11 3.98
C TYR A 95 11.43 3.19 3.71
N ASP A 96 12.69 3.06 4.16
CA ASP A 96 13.69 4.09 3.88
C ASP A 96 14.28 4.08 2.46
N HIS A 97 14.63 2.90 1.92
CA HIS A 97 15.43 2.76 0.69
C HIS A 97 14.65 2.76 -0.63
N GLY A 98 13.31 2.70 -0.60
CA GLY A 98 12.49 2.71 -1.80
C GLY A 98 12.33 1.32 -2.42
N PHE A 99 12.49 1.24 -3.73
CA PHE A 99 12.11 0.11 -4.55
C PHE A 99 13.34 -0.65 -5.02
N SER A 100 13.29 -1.97 -4.94
CA SER A 100 14.27 -2.83 -5.60
C SER A 100 13.59 -4.01 -6.25
N LEU A 101 14.07 -4.38 -7.44
CA LEU A 101 13.68 -5.60 -8.11
C LEU A 101 14.91 -6.48 -8.25
N THR A 102 14.83 -7.70 -7.74
CA THR A 102 15.91 -8.69 -7.83
C THR A 102 15.39 -9.94 -8.54
N THR A 103 16.27 -10.69 -9.19
CA THR A 103 15.92 -12.01 -9.72
C THR A 103 15.58 -12.95 -8.56
N GLU A 104 14.62 -13.85 -8.72
CA GLU A 104 14.39 -14.88 -7.70
C GLU A 104 15.67 -15.72 -7.49
N PRO A 105 16.03 -16.05 -6.22
CA PRO A 105 17.23 -16.83 -5.93
C PRO A 105 17.10 -18.22 -6.57
N GLN A 106 18.06 -18.58 -7.42
CA GLN A 106 18.21 -19.96 -7.87
C GLN A 106 19.21 -20.70 -6.99
N VAL A 107 19.10 -22.03 -6.93
CA VAL A 107 19.97 -22.86 -6.10
C VAL A 107 21.43 -22.61 -6.47
N GLY A 108 22.22 -22.08 -5.52
CA GLY A 108 23.65 -21.80 -5.71
C GLY A 108 23.99 -20.47 -6.38
N ALA A 109 23.00 -19.62 -6.68
CA ALA A 109 23.21 -18.30 -7.28
C ALA A 109 22.67 -17.17 -6.40
N PHE A 110 23.45 -16.09 -6.26
CA PHE A 110 22.99 -14.89 -5.57
C PHE A 110 21.94 -14.14 -6.42
N PRO A 111 20.91 -13.54 -5.78
CA PRO A 111 19.95 -12.68 -6.47
C PRO A 111 20.67 -11.53 -7.17
N LYS A 112 20.38 -11.32 -8.45
CA LYS A 112 20.89 -10.18 -9.21
C LYS A 112 19.89 -9.03 -9.13
N THR A 113 20.36 -7.85 -8.74
CA THR A 113 19.55 -6.62 -8.81
C THR A 113 19.29 -6.24 -10.27
N ILE A 114 18.02 -6.08 -10.62
CA ILE A 114 17.54 -5.59 -11.92
C ILE A 114 17.46 -4.08 -11.90
N PHE A 115 16.80 -3.50 -10.89
CA PHE A 115 16.78 -2.06 -10.66
C PHE A 115 16.67 -1.72 -9.18
N GLN A 116 17.06 -0.48 -8.85
CA GLN A 116 16.81 0.16 -7.57
C GLN A 116 16.44 1.63 -7.79
N TYR A 117 15.34 2.07 -7.18
CA TYR A 117 14.88 3.45 -7.25
C TYR A 117 14.44 3.95 -5.88
N PRO A 118 14.86 5.16 -5.47
CA PRO A 118 14.35 5.76 -4.26
C PRO A 118 12.97 6.39 -4.52
N TYR A 119 12.25 6.79 -3.45
CA TYR A 119 10.90 7.35 -3.57
C TYR A 119 10.82 8.64 -4.39
N GLU A 120 11.87 9.46 -4.35
CA GLU A 120 11.92 10.76 -5.02
C GLU A 120 11.87 10.62 -6.55
N LYS A 121 12.15 9.43 -7.08
CA LYS A 121 12.03 9.14 -8.51
C LYS A 121 10.65 8.63 -8.91
N LEU A 122 9.85 8.13 -7.98
CA LEU A 122 8.53 7.60 -8.31
C LEU A 122 7.58 8.74 -8.70
N LYS A 123 7.17 8.75 -9.98
CA LYS A 123 6.19 9.69 -10.53
C LYS A 123 4.76 9.22 -10.33
N SER A 124 4.52 7.92 -10.57
CA SER A 124 3.20 7.32 -10.40
C SER A 124 3.32 5.83 -10.04
N SER A 125 2.34 5.37 -9.28
CA SER A 125 2.09 3.95 -9.02
C SER A 125 0.62 3.67 -9.30
N SER A 126 0.31 2.67 -10.12
CA SER A 126 -1.07 2.31 -10.47
C SER A 126 -1.22 0.80 -10.70
N ASP A 127 -2.46 0.37 -10.93
CA ASP A 127 -2.81 -1.04 -11.11
C ASP A 127 -3.90 -1.24 -12.15
N ASP A 128 -3.96 -2.44 -12.76
CA ASP A 128 -5.06 -2.89 -13.63
C ASP A 128 -6.27 -3.45 -12.85
N GLY A 129 -6.17 -3.55 -11.52
CA GLY A 129 -7.17 -4.17 -10.65
C GLY A 129 -7.20 -5.70 -10.69
N ILE A 130 -6.36 -6.36 -11.49
CA ILE A 130 -6.35 -7.80 -11.70
C ILE A 130 -5.04 -8.41 -11.20
N ARG A 131 -3.90 -8.06 -11.84
CA ARG A 131 -2.59 -8.61 -11.48
C ARG A 131 -1.38 -7.76 -11.86
N ILE A 132 -1.55 -6.72 -12.68
CA ILE A 132 -0.46 -5.90 -13.17
C ILE A 132 -0.29 -4.66 -12.29
N LEU A 133 0.92 -4.50 -11.75
CA LEU A 133 1.38 -3.29 -11.08
C LEU A 133 2.19 -2.44 -12.07
N TYR A 134 1.87 -1.16 -12.12
CA TYR A 134 2.54 -0.16 -12.94
C TYR A 134 3.32 0.81 -12.06
N LEU A 135 4.62 1.00 -12.35
CA LEU A 135 5.50 1.93 -11.63
C LEU A 135 6.23 2.82 -12.65
N ASP A 136 5.98 4.13 -12.61
CA ASP A 136 6.74 5.10 -13.41
C ASP A 136 7.77 5.80 -12.53
N PHE A 137 9.06 5.56 -12.80
CA PHE A 137 10.19 6.25 -12.16
C PHE A 137 10.76 7.39 -13.02
N GLY A 138 10.12 7.69 -14.16
CA GLY A 138 10.63 8.56 -15.20
C GLY A 138 11.83 8.01 -15.97
N GLY A 139 12.26 8.76 -16.97
CA GLY A 139 13.41 8.41 -17.81
C GLY A 139 13.01 7.74 -19.13
N LYS A 140 13.99 7.12 -19.80
CA LYS A 140 13.80 6.54 -21.14
C LYS A 140 13.08 5.19 -21.14
N GLU A 141 13.04 4.52 -20.00
CA GLU A 141 12.47 3.17 -19.86
C GLU A 141 10.94 3.18 -19.77
N GLY A 142 10.35 4.35 -19.50
CA GLY A 142 8.91 4.52 -19.36
C GLY A 142 8.37 3.81 -18.10
N GLU A 143 7.08 3.51 -18.15
CA GLU A 143 6.37 2.81 -17.07
C GLU A 143 6.78 1.33 -17.01
N ILE A 144 7.19 0.88 -15.82
CA ILE A 144 7.54 -0.51 -15.54
C ILE A 144 6.27 -1.30 -15.23
N GLN A 145 6.11 -2.44 -15.89
CA GLN A 145 4.99 -3.36 -15.68
C GLN A 145 5.47 -4.62 -14.97
N LEU A 146 4.87 -4.94 -13.83
CA LEU A 146 5.16 -6.12 -13.01
C LEU A 146 3.90 -6.97 -12.89
N ASP A 147 3.98 -8.24 -13.26
CA ASP A 147 2.88 -9.19 -13.04
C ASP A 147 3.01 -9.83 -11.66
N LEU A 148 2.11 -9.48 -10.73
CA LEU A 148 2.16 -9.92 -9.34
C LEU A 148 1.45 -11.27 -9.09
N HIS A 149 0.87 -11.86 -10.13
CA HIS A 149 0.06 -13.10 -10.07
C HIS A 149 -1.13 -13.04 -9.09
N SER A 150 -1.44 -11.85 -8.58
CA SER A 150 -2.42 -11.58 -7.53
C SER A 150 -2.83 -10.11 -7.60
N CYS A 151 -3.95 -9.75 -6.94
CA CYS A 151 -4.45 -8.39 -6.97
C CYS A 151 -3.37 -7.38 -6.51
N PRO A 152 -2.99 -6.40 -7.34
CA PRO A 152 -1.90 -5.46 -7.04
C PRO A 152 -2.30 -4.32 -6.11
N LYS A 153 -3.60 -4.17 -5.83
CA LYS A 153 -4.14 -3.07 -5.01
C LYS A 153 -3.52 -2.92 -3.63
N PRO A 154 -3.24 -4.01 -2.87
CA PRO A 154 -2.58 -3.91 -1.58
C PRO A 154 -1.17 -3.31 -1.71
N ILE A 155 -0.42 -3.68 -2.74
CA ILE A 155 0.93 -3.14 -2.99
C ILE A 155 0.87 -1.63 -3.25
N VAL A 156 -0.06 -1.19 -4.11
CA VAL A 156 -0.28 0.25 -4.35
C VAL A 156 -0.59 0.97 -3.03
N PHE A 157 -1.47 0.43 -2.19
CA PHE A 157 -1.77 1.06 -0.90
C PHE A 157 -0.56 1.12 0.06
N ILE A 158 0.30 0.11 0.06
CA ILE A 158 1.53 0.10 0.86
C ILE A 158 2.47 1.21 0.42
N ILE A 159 2.67 1.38 -0.89
CA ILE A 159 3.48 2.46 -1.46
C ILE A 159 2.97 3.82 -0.97
N HIS A 160 1.66 4.05 -1.08
CA HIS A 160 1.05 5.30 -0.59
C HIS A 160 1.21 5.48 0.93
N SER A 161 1.13 4.40 1.70
CA SER A 161 1.28 4.45 3.16
C SER A 161 2.72 4.82 3.55
N PHE A 162 3.72 4.24 2.89
CA PHE A 162 5.13 4.55 3.12
C PHE A 162 5.48 5.98 2.70
N LEU A 163 5.00 6.44 1.55
CA LEU A 163 5.14 7.82 1.10
C LEU A 163 4.51 8.81 2.08
N PHE A 164 3.26 8.56 2.49
CA PHE A 164 2.57 9.44 3.44
C PHE A 164 3.33 9.53 4.76
N ALA A 165 3.75 8.39 5.31
CA ALA A 165 4.49 8.35 6.55
C ALA A 165 5.83 9.11 6.47
N LYS A 166 6.58 8.98 5.36
CA LYS A 166 7.79 9.78 5.13
C LYS A 166 7.52 11.28 5.12
N ILE A 167 6.48 11.73 4.42
CA ILE A 167 6.13 13.16 4.32
C ILE A 167 5.72 13.69 5.70
N THR A 168 4.94 12.92 6.47
CA THR A 168 4.58 13.27 7.85
C THR A 168 5.81 13.39 8.76
N ARG A 169 6.75 12.44 8.68
CA ARG A 169 8.01 12.49 9.46
C ARG A 169 8.86 13.73 9.15
N LEU A 170 8.87 14.16 7.89
CA LEU A 170 9.60 15.36 7.45
C LEU A 170 8.92 16.68 7.84
N GLY A 171 7.74 16.64 8.49
CA GLY A 171 6.98 17.84 8.87
C GLY A 171 6.38 18.59 7.68
N LEU A 172 6.24 17.91 6.54
CA LEU A 172 5.76 18.51 5.29
C LEU A 172 4.22 18.47 5.15
N VAL A 173 3.51 18.02 6.18
CA VAL A 173 2.05 18.04 6.26
C VAL A 173 1.67 18.98 7.41
N ALA A 174 1.06 20.12 7.07
CA ALA A 174 0.53 21.11 8.01
C ALA A 174 -0.97 20.92 8.24
#